data_AF-A0A7R9M9Z6-F1
#
_entry.id   AF-A0A7R9M9Z6-F1
#
_cell.length_a   1.000
_cell.length_b   1.000
_cell.length_c   1.000
_cell.angle_alpha   90.00
_cell.angle_beta   90.00
_cell.angle_gamma   90.00
#
_symmetry.space_group_name_H-M   'P 1'
#
loop_
_entity.id
_entity.type
_entity.pdbx_description
1 polymer ?
#
loop_
_entity_poly.entity_id
_entity_poly.type
_entity_poly.pdbx_seq_one_letter_code
_entity_poly.pdbx_strand_id
1 'polypeptide(L)' 'MLVRQLLPPGPLGIPLVGYQPFFGKDLHKVVTKLGEKFGSVFTIQMGFKNIVVLNDWEAIKEGLHNDALLGRPKTALFAV' A
#
# COMPACT_ATOMS: atom_id res chain seq x y z
N MET A 1 -17.51 12.37 9.73
CA MET A 1 -17.16 13.31 8.64
C MET A 1 -15.75 12.95 8.19
N LEU A 2 -15.59 12.05 7.21
CA LEU A 2 -14.26 11.58 6.80
C LEU A 2 -13.64 12.63 5.88
N VAL A 3 -12.59 13.29 6.36
CA VAL A 3 -11.69 14.10 5.53
C VAL A 3 -11.20 13.19 4.41
N ARG A 4 -11.68 13.42 3.18
CA ARG A 4 -11.12 12.80 1.98
C ARG A 4 -9.73 13.38 1.79
N GLN A 5 -8.73 12.84 2.47
CA GLN A 5 -7.39 12.86 1.91
C GLN A 5 -7.51 12.15 0.57
N LEU A 6 -7.13 12.84 -0.52
CA LEU A 6 -7.12 12.30 -1.88
C LEU A 6 -6.05 11.20 -1.93
N LEU A 7 -6.41 10.03 -1.44
CA LEU A 7 -5.57 8.85 -1.55
C LEU A 7 -5.51 8.44 -3.03
N PRO A 8 -4.35 7.98 -3.50
CA PRO A 8 -4.21 7.40 -4.82
C PRO A 8 -5.27 6.31 -5.07
N PRO A 9 -5.70 6.10 -6.32
CA PRO A 9 -6.67 5.06 -6.67
C PRO A 9 -6.16 3.68 -6.23
N GLY A 10 -7.08 2.75 -5.98
CA GLY A 10 -6.69 1.42 -5.49
C GLY A 10 -7.86 0.46 -5.38
N PRO A 11 -7.58 -0.85 -5.16
CA PRO A 11 -8.62 -1.85 -5.02
C PRO A 11 -9.49 -1.57 -3.80
N LEU A 12 -10.80 -1.77 -3.95
CA LEU A 12 -11.72 -1.80 -2.81
C LEU A 12 -11.44 -3.06 -1.99
N GLY A 13 -11.04 -2.86 -0.73
CA GLY A 13 -10.85 -3.94 0.23
C GLY A 13 -12.19 -4.46 0.77
N ILE A 14 -12.17 -5.70 1.28
CA ILE A 14 -13.29 -6.26 2.02
C ILE A 14 -13.39 -5.51 3.37
N PRO A 15 -14.60 -5.22 3.89
CA PRO A 15 -14.74 -4.63 5.22
C PRO A 15 -13.93 -5.38 6.29
N LEU A 16 -13.30 -4.64 7.21
CA LEU A 16 -12.44 -5.10 8.32
C LEU A 16 -11.08 -5.72 7.95
N VAL A 17 -10.99 -6.58 6.93
CA VAL A 17 -9.72 -7.26 6.57
C VAL A 17 -8.97 -6.58 5.42
N GLY A 18 -9.65 -5.77 4.62
CA GLY A 18 -9.08 -5.12 3.45
C GLY A 18 -8.75 -6.12 2.34
N TYR A 19 -7.57 -5.96 1.75
CA TYR A 19 -7.03 -6.79 0.67
C TYR A 19 -6.11 -7.92 1.17
N GLN A 20 -5.94 -8.05 2.50
CA GLN A 20 -5.07 -9.02 3.15
C GLN A 20 -5.30 -10.48 2.71
N PRO A 21 -6.55 -10.99 2.56
CA PRO A 21 -6.78 -12.38 2.18
C PRO A 21 -6.27 -12.74 0.77
N PHE A 22 -6.06 -11.74 -0.09
CA PHE A 22 -5.54 -11.93 -1.45
C PHE A 22 -4.01 -11.93 -1.49
N PHE A 23 -3.34 -11.58 -0.39
CA PHE A 23 -1.90 -11.69 -0.26
C PHE A 23 -1.53 -13.13 0.14
N GLY A 24 -1.01 -13.88 -0.81
CA GLY A 24 -0.39 -15.18 -0.57
C GLY A 24 1.06 -15.06 -0.11
N LYS A 25 1.82 -16.15 -0.21
CA LYS A 25 3.27 -16.17 0.10
C LYS A 25 4.08 -15.18 -0.75
N ASP A 26 3.59 -14.86 -1.94
CA ASP A 26 4.23 -13.97 -2.90
C ASP A 26 3.58 -12.58 -2.92
N LEU A 27 3.68 -11.83 -1.82
CA LEU A 27 3.13 -10.46 -1.72
C LEU A 27 3.59 -9.57 -2.89
N HIS A 28 4.88 -9.62 -3.22
CA HIS A 28 5.46 -8.80 -4.29
C HIS A 28 4.76 -9.02 -5.64
N LYS A 29 4.36 -10.26 -5.99
CA LYS A 29 3.65 -10.54 -7.25
C LYS A 29 2.26 -9.90 -7.28
N VAL A 30 1.54 -9.94 -6.16
CA VAL A 30 0.20 -9.35 -6.06
C VAL A 30 0.30 -7.82 -6.17
N VAL A 31 1.28 -7.24 -5.48
CA VAL A 31 1.53 -5.80 -5.50
C VAL A 31 1.93 -5.34 -6.91
N THR A 32 2.79 -6.08 -7.61
CA THR A 32 3.15 -5.77 -9.01
C THR A 32 1.93 -5.79 -9.93
N LYS A 33 1.07 -6.83 -9.85
CA LYS A 33 -0.17 -6.90 -10.64
C LYS A 33 -1.14 -5.76 -10.34
N LEU A 34 -1.21 -5.31 -9.09
CA LEU A 34 -2.01 -4.15 -8.72
C LEU A 34 -1.43 -2.87 -9.31
N GLY A 35 -0.10 -2.72 -9.33
CA GLY A 35 0.55 -1.58 -9.98
C GLY A 35 0.35 -1.54 -11.49
N GLU A 36 0.30 -2.68 -12.17
CA GLU A 36 -0.08 -2.74 -13.59
C GLU A 36 -1.51 -2.21 -13.84
N LYS A 37 -2.41 -2.34 -12.85
CA LYS A 37 -3.81 -1.95 -12.95
C LYS A 37 -4.10 -0.53 -12.48
N PHE A 38 -3.47 -0.11 -11.39
CA PHE A 38 -3.76 1.16 -10.70
C PHE A 38 -2.65 2.21 -10.89
N GLY A 39 -1.52 1.82 -11.48
CA GLY A 39 -0.39 2.70 -11.79
C GLY A 39 0.74 2.64 -10.76
N SER A 40 1.69 3.55 -10.93
CA SER A 40 2.95 3.63 -10.17
C SER A 40 2.76 3.87 -8.67
N VAL A 41 1.68 4.53 -8.27
CA VAL A 41 1.33 4.79 -6.86
C VAL A 41 -0.13 4.48 -6.65
N PHE A 42 -0.42 3.57 -5.71
CA PHE A 42 -1.80 3.15 -5.44
C PHE A 42 -2.02 2.84 -3.96
N THR A 43 -3.29 2.81 -3.55
CA THR A 43 -3.68 2.56 -2.15
C THR A 43 -4.24 1.15 -1.98
N ILE A 44 -3.79 0.43 -0.96
CA ILE A 44 -4.40 -0.83 -0.52
C ILE A 44 -4.92 -0.68 0.90
N GLN A 45 -6.06 -1.32 1.19
CA GLN A 45 -6.54 -1.43 2.55
C GLN A 45 -5.98 -2.70 3.19
N MET A 46 -5.38 -2.56 4.37
CA MET A 46 -4.79 -3.65 5.15
C MET A 46 -5.38 -3.61 6.55
N GLY A 47 -6.32 -4.51 6.81
CA GLY A 47 -7.17 -4.42 7.99
C GLY A 47 -7.96 -3.10 8.00
N PHE A 48 -7.81 -2.33 9.09
CA PHE A 48 -8.41 -1.00 9.24
C PHE A 48 -7.51 0.16 8.79
N LYS A 49 -6.31 -0.13 8.25
CA LYS A 49 -5.36 0.90 7.83
C LYS A 49 -5.29 0.95 6.30
N ASN A 50 -5.19 2.16 5.75
CA ASN A 50 -4.85 2.36 4.35
C ASN A 50 -3.33 2.46 4.21
N ILE A 51 -2.78 1.77 3.21
CA ILE A 51 -1.35 1.75 2.90
C ILE A 51 -1.18 2.23 1.47
N VAL A 52 -0.32 3.22 1.27
CA VAL A 52 0.08 3.66 -0.06
C VAL A 52 1.31 2.86 -0.48
N VAL A 53 1.25 2.27 -1.67
CA VAL A 53 2.32 1.48 -2.26
C VAL A 53 2.97 2.28 -3.38
N LEU A 54 4.30 2.34 -3.37
CA LEU A 54 5.13 2.85 -4.46
C LEU A 54 5.63 1.65 -5.28
N ASN A 55 5.27 1.59 -6.56
CA ASN A 55 5.54 0.46 -7.45
C ASN A 55 6.28 0.88 -8.74
N ASP A 56 6.94 2.03 -8.72
CA ASP A 56 7.78 2.55 -9.81
C ASP A 56 9.14 3.00 -9.27
N TRP A 57 10.18 2.92 -10.11
CA TRP A 57 11.53 3.29 -9.74
C TRP A 57 11.66 4.74 -9.28
N GLU A 58 11.06 5.69 -10.00
CA GLU A 58 11.17 7.12 -9.68
C GLU A 58 10.47 7.41 -8.35
N ALA A 59 9.27 6.86 -8.17
CA ALA A 59 8.49 7.01 -6.95
C ALA A 59 9.20 6.42 -5.72
N ILE A 60 9.80 5.22 -5.85
CA ILE A 60 10.56 4.59 -4.77
C ILE A 60 11.80 5.42 -4.43
N LYS A 61 12.53 5.87 -5.45
CA LYS A 61 13.74 6.70 -5.26
C LYS A 61 13.41 8.01 -4.54
N GLU A 62 12.34 8.69 -4.94
CA GLU A 62 11.87 9.91 -4.27
C GLU A 62 11.44 9.62 -2.83
N GLY A 63 10.69 8.54 -2.63
CA GLY A 63 10.23 8.14 -1.30
C GLY A 63 11.38 7.84 -0.34
N LEU A 64 12.45 7.19 -0.82
CA LEU A 64 13.64 6.88 -0.03
C LEU A 64 14.53 8.10 0.25
N HIS A 65 14.44 9.17 -0.54
CA HIS A 65 15.13 10.44 -0.25
C HIS A 65 14.36 11.33 0.74
N ASN A 66 13.14 10.94 1.13
CA ASN A 66 12.31 11.71 2.05
C ASN A 66 12.34 11.09 3.46
N ASP A 67 13.04 11.75 4.39
CA ASP A 67 13.20 11.29 5.78
C ASP A 67 11.87 10.99 6.49
N ALA A 68 10.78 11.70 6.13
CA ALA A 68 9.46 11.47 6.72
C ALA A 68 8.87 10.10 6.37
N LEU A 69 9.34 9.45 5.29
CA LEU A 69 8.86 8.16 4.80
C LEU A 69 9.75 6.98 5.22
N LEU A 70 10.91 7.24 5.83
CA LEU A 70 11.88 6.22 6.24
C LEU A 70 11.51 5.49 7.55
N GLY A 71 10.42 5.90 8.21
CA GLY A 71 9.98 5.31 9.47
C GLY A 71 9.60 3.82 9.33
N ARG A 72 10.14 2.96 10.20
CA ARG A 72 9.72 1.54 10.26
C ARG A 72 8.39 1.42 11.03
N PRO A 73 7.31 0.89 10.42
CA PRO A 73 6.05 0.72 11.11
C PRO A 73 6.15 -0.35 12.21
N LYS A 74 5.85 0.02 13.45
CA LYS A 74 5.71 -0.91 14.59
C LYS A 74 4.32 -1.55 14.64
N THR A 75 3.84 -2.07 13.51
CA THR A 75 2.49 -2.69 13.41
C THR A 75 2.62 -4.19 13.15
N ALA A 76 1.74 -4.98 13.75
CA ALA A 76 1.71 -6.44 13.61
C ALA A 76 1.61 -6.94 12.15
N LEU A 77 1.09 -6.11 11.23
CA LEU A 77 1.04 -6.37 9.79
C LEU A 77 2.43 -6.62 9.17
N PHE A 78 3.49 -6.06 9.76
CA PHE A 78 4.88 -6.18 9.30
C PHE A 78 5.80 -6.76 10.36
N ALA A 79 5.22 -7.37 11.40
CA ALA A 79 5.96 -8.10 12.43
C ALA A 79 6.15 -9.54 11.95
N VAL A 80 7.13 -9.72 11.09
CA VAL A 80 7.72 -11.03 10.75
C VAL A 80 9.21 -10.95 11.04
#